data_AF-A0A315XCT3-F1
#
_entry.id   AF-A0A315XCT3-F1
#
_cell.length_a   1.000
_cell.length_b   1.000
_cell.length_c   1.000
_cell.angle_alpha   90.00
_cell.angle_beta   90.00
_cell.angle_gamma   90.00
#
_symmetry.space_group_name_H-M   'P 1'
#
loop_
_entity.id
_entity.type
_entity.pdbx_description
1 polymer ?
#
loop_
_entity_poly.entity_id
_entity_poly.type
_entity_poly.pdbx_seq_one_letter_code
_entity_poly.pdbx_strand_id
1 'polypeptide(L)'
;MVNFPDKRKKMVEYTLFLGCIIPARFPFMEKSTRLVLSRLGCILHDLEGATCCPTKSIIKPIGDLAWYVTAARNLALAEKAGHDLLVPCNGCYSTLKSVEVKMRVNPGIRKEVNALLACAGLEYRGTIGVKHLVEVLHDELGIPKIKQHLTKSFEGIRIASHYGCHMLRPSSSIFFDDPNKPKKFDALIEALGAKSIDYETKMLCCGGNLNTSDEPEEATALARMKLNELTKKADAMALTCPSCFMQYDSRQYLMKKTGEKLNVPILFYPELLGLAMGFSTQELGMEMHRIDAAEFLSKWDSKYEYLKTLKDVFDVGSVRKCYECGACVNECPVVKINPDFNPNVIIGRLLSGELEAVIDSHDIWQCVDCYTCYELCPQKMGMNKIFDKLKHIAIEKGKGPKSFTASIEMFKKEGRLGEPSSVRKKLKLAEPPKSGGEELKKLLDHINTKGE
;
A
#
# COMPACT_ATOMS: atom_id res chain seq x y z
N MET A 1 -0.01 -25.87 -42.87
CA MET A 1 -0.63 -25.35 -41.64
C MET A 1 0.10 -25.96 -40.45
N VAL A 2 1.01 -25.19 -39.84
CA VAL A 2 1.72 -25.63 -38.64
C VAL A 2 0.77 -25.40 -37.47
N ASN A 3 0.32 -26.49 -36.87
CA ASN A 3 -0.58 -26.49 -35.73
C ASN A 3 0.23 -26.06 -34.50
N PHE A 4 0.14 -24.79 -34.12
CA PHE A 4 0.72 -24.32 -32.86
C PHE A 4 -0.11 -24.92 -31.71
N PRO A 5 0.52 -25.66 -30.77
CA PRO A 5 -0.21 -26.14 -29.61
C PRO A 5 -0.75 -24.94 -28.83
N ASP A 6 -2.06 -24.93 -28.66
CA ASP A 6 -2.83 -24.03 -27.81
C ASP A 6 -2.21 -24.00 -26.40
N LYS A 7 -1.37 -22.98 -26.15
CA LYS A 7 -0.83 -22.67 -24.81
C LYS A 7 -1.96 -22.08 -23.96
N ARG A 8 -2.95 -22.90 -23.61
CA ARG A 8 -3.75 -22.66 -22.40
C ARG A 8 -2.75 -22.55 -21.25
N LYS A 9 -2.55 -21.34 -20.73
CA LYS A 9 -1.75 -21.09 -19.51
C LYS A 9 -2.23 -22.09 -18.46
N LYS A 10 -1.40 -23.09 -18.14
CA LYS A 10 -1.71 -24.07 -17.10
C LYS A 10 -1.98 -23.26 -15.83
N MET A 11 -3.20 -23.32 -15.32
CA MET A 11 -3.57 -22.64 -14.07
C MET A 11 -2.69 -23.20 -12.95
N VAL A 12 -2.26 -22.34 -12.04
CA VAL A 12 -1.41 -22.77 -10.93
C VAL A 12 -2.32 -23.30 -9.83
N GLU A 13 -2.03 -24.50 -9.34
CA GLU A 13 -2.89 -25.23 -8.41
C GLU A 13 -2.15 -25.48 -7.10
N TYR A 14 -2.82 -25.25 -5.98
CA TYR A 14 -2.29 -25.50 -4.64
C TYR A 14 -3.34 -26.22 -3.79
N THR A 15 -2.87 -26.98 -2.81
CA THR A 15 -3.69 -27.48 -1.71
C THR A 15 -3.63 -26.47 -0.56
N LEU A 16 -4.78 -25.97 -0.10
CA LEU A 16 -4.86 -24.93 0.92
C LEU A 16 -4.84 -25.54 2.34
N PHE A 17 -3.85 -25.15 3.14
CA PHE A 17 -3.78 -25.52 4.55
C PHE A 17 -4.26 -24.38 5.44
N LEU A 18 -5.48 -24.50 5.98
CA LEU A 18 -6.12 -23.45 6.78
C LEU A 18 -5.61 -23.39 8.24
N GLY A 19 -5.00 -24.47 8.74
CA GLY A 19 -4.64 -24.59 10.14
C GLY A 19 -5.88 -24.58 11.05
N CYS A 20 -5.73 -24.09 12.28
CA CYS A 20 -6.81 -24.12 13.28
C CYS A 20 -7.51 -22.77 13.48
N ILE A 21 -6.77 -21.66 13.47
CA ILE A 21 -7.33 -20.34 13.84
C ILE A 21 -8.22 -19.77 12.74
N ILE A 22 -7.83 -19.91 11.47
CA ILE A 22 -8.62 -19.40 10.33
C ILE A 22 -10.03 -19.99 10.34
N PRO A 23 -10.22 -21.31 10.27
CA PRO A 23 -11.57 -21.88 10.20
C PRO A 23 -12.36 -21.71 11.51
N ALA A 24 -11.68 -21.73 12.67
CA ALA A 24 -12.37 -21.69 13.96
C ALA A 24 -12.72 -20.27 14.46
N ARG A 25 -11.98 -19.23 14.02
CA ARG A 25 -12.13 -17.87 14.57
C ARG A 25 -12.23 -16.78 13.51
N PHE A 26 -11.50 -16.90 12.40
CA PHE A 26 -11.37 -15.83 11.40
C PHE A 26 -11.60 -16.35 9.97
N PRO A 27 -12.79 -16.88 9.65
CA PRO A 27 -13.09 -17.45 8.33
C PRO A 27 -13.01 -16.41 7.20
N PHE A 28 -13.11 -15.11 7.50
CA PHE A 28 -12.87 -14.03 6.54
C PHE A 28 -11.44 -14.08 5.93
N MET A 29 -10.45 -14.62 6.65
CA MET A 29 -9.08 -14.80 6.14
C MET A 29 -9.03 -15.87 5.05
N GLU A 30 -9.81 -16.94 5.17
CA GLU A 30 -9.97 -17.94 4.12
C GLU A 30 -10.71 -17.32 2.92
N LYS A 31 -11.84 -16.64 3.18
CA LYS A 31 -12.65 -15.98 2.15
C LYS A 31 -11.80 -15.03 1.30
N SER A 32 -11.10 -14.10 1.93
CA SER A 32 -10.22 -13.15 1.26
C SER A 32 -9.08 -13.84 0.51
N THR A 33 -8.43 -14.87 1.08
CA THR A 33 -7.38 -15.65 0.41
C THR A 33 -7.90 -16.31 -0.88
N ARG A 34 -9.07 -16.96 -0.81
CA ARG A 34 -9.67 -17.62 -1.99
C ARG A 34 -10.07 -16.61 -3.06
N LEU A 35 -10.67 -15.48 -2.68
CA LEU A 35 -11.08 -14.43 -3.62
C LEU A 35 -9.90 -13.85 -4.40
N VAL A 36 -8.83 -13.44 -3.70
CA VAL A 36 -7.68 -12.80 -4.37
C VAL A 36 -6.89 -13.79 -5.22
N LEU A 37 -6.70 -15.03 -4.76
CA LEU A 37 -5.97 -16.04 -5.53
C LEU A 37 -6.76 -16.55 -6.73
N SER A 38 -8.09 -16.67 -6.60
CA SER A 38 -8.97 -16.96 -7.75
C SER A 38 -8.91 -15.83 -8.78
N ARG A 39 -8.94 -14.56 -8.36
CA ARG A 39 -8.76 -13.40 -9.25
C ARG A 39 -7.41 -13.42 -9.96
N LEU A 40 -6.37 -13.95 -9.32
CA LEU A 40 -5.04 -14.15 -9.89
C LEU A 40 -4.92 -15.45 -10.71
N GLY A 41 -6.01 -16.20 -10.92
CA GLY A 41 -6.02 -17.41 -11.75
C GLY A 41 -5.37 -18.63 -11.09
N CYS A 42 -5.38 -18.71 -9.77
CA CYS A 42 -5.00 -19.91 -9.01
C CYS A 42 -6.23 -20.76 -8.68
N ILE A 43 -6.05 -22.07 -8.68
CA ILE A 43 -7.05 -23.03 -8.18
C ILE A 43 -6.58 -23.50 -6.80
N LEU A 44 -7.50 -23.48 -5.83
CA LEU A 44 -7.24 -23.91 -4.46
C LEU A 44 -8.08 -25.14 -4.15
N HIS A 45 -7.40 -26.23 -3.80
CA HIS A 45 -8.00 -27.48 -3.39
C HIS A 45 -8.00 -27.58 -1.86
N ASP A 46 -9.05 -28.19 -1.31
CA ASP A 46 -9.16 -28.37 0.14
C ASP A 46 -8.35 -29.58 0.59
N LEU A 47 -7.68 -29.47 1.74
CA LEU A 47 -6.98 -30.60 2.34
C LEU A 47 -7.91 -31.38 3.27
N GLU A 48 -8.56 -32.40 2.73
CA GLU A 48 -9.43 -33.26 3.54
C GLU A 48 -8.67 -33.98 4.66
N GLY A 49 -9.26 -33.99 5.85
CA GLY A 49 -8.70 -34.66 7.03
C GLY A 49 -7.48 -33.95 7.64
N ALA A 50 -7.15 -32.72 7.22
CA ALA A 50 -6.12 -31.91 7.85
C ALA A 50 -6.41 -31.67 9.34
N THR A 51 -5.36 -31.64 10.16
CA THR A 51 -5.44 -31.30 11.59
C THR A 51 -4.58 -30.07 11.90
N CYS A 52 -4.34 -29.79 13.18
CA CYS A 52 -3.39 -28.74 13.57
C CYS A 52 -2.01 -29.00 12.94
N CYS A 53 -1.30 -27.90 12.64
CA CYS A 53 0.00 -27.92 11.97
C CYS A 53 1.15 -28.61 12.72
N PRO A 54 0.95 -29.29 13.85
CA PRO A 54 1.04 -28.82 15.26
C PRO A 54 1.66 -27.45 15.58
N THR A 55 1.14 -26.78 16.63
CA THR A 55 1.73 -25.56 17.20
C THR A 55 3.00 -25.89 17.98
N LYS A 56 4.14 -25.31 17.59
CA LYS A 56 5.46 -25.61 18.19
C LYS A 56 5.51 -25.44 19.70
N SER A 57 5.00 -24.33 20.24
CA SER A 57 5.04 -24.06 21.68
C SER A 57 4.24 -25.04 22.54
N ILE A 58 3.27 -25.74 21.94
CA ILE A 58 2.35 -26.63 22.67
C ILE A 58 2.72 -28.10 22.45
N ILE A 59 2.99 -28.49 21.21
CA ILE A 59 3.15 -29.89 20.82
C ILE A 59 4.62 -30.33 20.82
N LYS A 60 5.57 -29.45 20.54
CA LYS A 60 7.00 -29.84 20.60
C LYS A 60 7.43 -30.32 22.00
N PRO A 61 6.96 -29.73 23.12
CA PRO A 61 7.29 -30.20 24.46
C PRO A 61 6.87 -31.65 24.79
N ILE A 62 5.85 -32.19 24.12
CA ILE A 62 5.41 -33.58 24.38
C ILE A 62 6.27 -34.64 23.65
N GLY A 63 7.22 -34.22 22.81
CA GLY A 63 8.23 -35.10 22.22
C GLY A 63 8.52 -34.84 20.74
N ASP A 64 9.76 -35.10 20.35
CA ASP A 64 10.26 -34.91 18.99
C ASP A 64 9.50 -35.74 17.95
N LEU A 65 9.26 -37.02 18.27
CA LEU A 65 8.59 -37.93 17.37
C LEU A 65 7.12 -37.54 17.18
N ALA A 66 6.41 -37.16 18.24
CA ALA A 66 5.04 -36.67 18.16
C ALA A 66 4.94 -35.42 17.28
N TRP A 67 5.88 -34.48 17.43
CA TRP A 67 5.99 -33.30 16.58
C TRP A 67 6.17 -33.64 15.10
N TYR A 68 7.14 -34.51 14.78
CA TYR A 68 7.40 -34.87 13.38
C TYR A 68 6.24 -35.65 12.77
N VAL A 69 5.71 -36.66 13.46
CA VAL A 69 4.64 -37.53 12.95
C VAL A 69 3.36 -36.75 12.68
N THR A 70 2.95 -35.87 13.59
CA THR A 70 1.70 -35.12 13.42
C THR A 70 1.79 -34.07 12.30
N ALA A 71 2.95 -33.44 12.12
CA ALA A 71 3.19 -32.56 10.97
C ALA A 71 3.30 -33.35 9.66
N ALA A 72 4.07 -34.44 9.65
CA ALA A 72 4.26 -35.31 8.49
C ALA A 72 2.96 -35.97 8.02
N ARG A 73 2.02 -36.25 8.92
CA ARG A 73 0.67 -36.70 8.57
C ARG A 73 -0.02 -35.72 7.62
N ASN A 74 0.03 -34.41 7.93
CA ASN A 74 -0.57 -33.39 7.06
C ASN A 74 0.19 -33.27 5.73
N LEU A 75 1.52 -33.42 5.75
CA LEU A 75 2.33 -33.44 4.53
C LEU A 75 2.01 -34.65 3.63
N ALA A 76 1.82 -35.84 4.21
CA ALA A 76 1.42 -37.04 3.49
C ALA A 76 0.03 -36.91 2.85
N LEU A 77 -0.93 -36.28 3.56
CA LEU A 77 -2.24 -35.97 2.99
C LEU A 77 -2.12 -35.01 1.81
N ALA A 78 -1.31 -33.95 1.93
CA ALA A 78 -1.09 -32.99 0.87
C ALA A 78 -0.37 -33.63 -0.34
N GLU A 79 0.59 -34.52 -0.10
CA GLU A 79 1.28 -35.28 -1.14
C GLU A 79 0.33 -36.20 -1.90
N LYS A 80 -0.59 -36.86 -1.19
CA LYS A 80 -1.66 -37.66 -1.78
C LYS A 80 -2.62 -36.80 -2.64
N ALA A 81 -2.86 -35.55 -2.26
CA ALA A 81 -3.65 -34.60 -3.05
C ALA A 81 -2.93 -34.11 -4.32
N GLY A 82 -1.61 -34.27 -4.42
CA GLY A 82 -0.85 -34.08 -5.67
C GLY A 82 -0.46 -32.63 -5.99
N HIS A 83 -0.68 -31.68 -5.07
CA HIS A 83 -0.32 -30.26 -5.25
C HIS A 83 0.51 -29.74 -4.08
N ASP A 84 1.35 -28.73 -4.35
CA ASP A 84 2.09 -28.03 -3.32
C ASP A 84 1.15 -27.40 -2.29
N LEU A 85 1.59 -27.38 -1.04
CA LEU A 85 0.81 -26.90 0.09
C LEU A 85 0.95 -25.38 0.22
N LEU A 86 -0.15 -24.65 0.07
CA LEU A 86 -0.22 -23.21 0.33
C LEU A 86 -0.66 -22.95 1.78
N VAL A 87 0.11 -22.13 2.49
CA VAL A 87 -0.12 -21.84 3.90
C VAL A 87 -0.23 -20.32 4.14
N PRO A 88 -1.42 -19.78 4.44
CA PRO A 88 -1.65 -18.38 4.77
C PRO A 88 -1.50 -18.10 6.29
N CYS A 89 -0.51 -18.74 6.92
CA CYS A 89 -0.24 -18.61 8.35
C CYS A 89 1.23 -18.87 8.67
N ASN A 90 1.91 -17.89 9.24
CA ASN A 90 3.34 -17.99 9.58
C ASN A 90 3.66 -19.18 10.50
N GLY A 91 2.84 -19.42 11.53
CA GLY A 91 3.05 -20.52 12.48
C GLY A 91 2.95 -21.89 11.81
N CYS A 92 1.90 -22.09 11.00
CA CYS A 92 1.70 -23.32 10.24
C CYS A 92 2.82 -23.51 9.22
N TYR A 93 3.22 -22.43 8.53
CA TYR A 93 4.28 -22.45 7.54
C TYR A 93 5.62 -22.86 8.15
N SER A 94 6.08 -22.20 9.22
CA SER A 94 7.35 -22.56 9.88
C SER A 94 7.37 -24.01 10.34
N THR A 95 6.28 -24.50 10.93
CA THR A 95 6.20 -25.90 11.36
C THR A 95 6.33 -26.86 10.19
N LEU A 96 5.41 -26.76 9.24
CA LEU A 96 5.29 -27.72 8.14
C LEU A 96 6.52 -27.65 7.24
N LYS A 97 7.04 -26.45 6.97
CA LYS A 97 8.26 -26.24 6.20
C LYS A 97 9.49 -26.83 6.88
N SER A 98 9.63 -26.62 8.19
CA SER A 98 10.79 -27.17 8.93
C SER A 98 10.79 -28.69 8.97
N VAL A 99 9.61 -29.30 9.13
CA VAL A 99 9.47 -30.77 9.10
C VAL A 99 9.70 -31.31 7.69
N GLU A 100 9.14 -30.67 6.66
CA GLU A 100 9.37 -31.00 5.25
C GLU A 100 10.87 -31.04 4.92
N VAL A 101 11.59 -29.94 5.20
CA VAL A 101 13.03 -29.83 4.94
C VAL A 101 13.80 -30.88 5.73
N LYS A 102 13.50 -31.06 7.03
CA LYS A 102 14.20 -32.02 7.89
C LYS A 102 14.04 -33.46 7.38
N MET A 103 12.82 -33.85 6.99
CA MET A 103 12.55 -35.20 6.48
C MET A 103 13.12 -35.43 5.09
N ARG A 104 13.24 -34.37 4.26
CA ARG A 104 13.89 -34.47 2.95
C ARG A 104 15.40 -34.73 3.07
N VAL A 105 16.07 -34.08 4.02
CA VAL A 105 17.54 -34.20 4.19
C VAL A 105 17.97 -35.28 5.17
N ASN A 106 17.06 -35.86 5.95
CA ASN A 106 17.35 -36.92 6.91
C ASN A 106 16.50 -38.18 6.64
N PRO A 107 17.03 -39.14 5.86
CA PRO A 107 16.34 -40.39 5.55
C PRO A 107 16.00 -41.24 6.78
N GLY A 108 16.78 -41.16 7.85
CA GLY A 108 16.55 -41.89 9.10
C GLY A 108 15.26 -41.44 9.78
N ILE A 109 15.12 -40.13 10.00
CA ILE A 109 13.88 -39.55 10.56
C ILE A 109 12.68 -39.84 9.65
N ARG A 110 12.85 -39.72 8.32
CA ARG A 110 11.77 -40.04 7.38
C ARG A 110 11.32 -41.50 7.51
N LYS A 111 12.25 -42.45 7.61
CA LYS A 111 11.95 -43.88 7.80
C LYS A 111 11.21 -44.13 9.11
N GLU A 112 11.69 -43.55 10.21
CA GLU A 112 11.08 -43.68 11.54
C GLU A 112 9.65 -43.12 11.57
N VAL A 113 9.45 -41.93 11.01
CA VAL A 113 8.13 -41.29 10.93
C VAL A 113 7.20 -42.08 10.00
N ASN A 114 7.66 -42.54 8.84
CA ASN A 114 6.83 -43.33 7.92
C ASN A 114 6.41 -44.67 8.52
N ALA A 115 7.23 -45.30 9.37
CA ALA A 115 6.84 -46.51 10.10
C ALA A 115 5.62 -46.26 11.01
N LEU A 116 5.51 -45.07 11.59
CA LEU A 116 4.34 -44.67 12.37
C LEU A 116 3.16 -44.24 11.50
N LEU A 117 3.40 -43.50 10.41
CA LEU A 117 2.34 -43.10 9.48
C LEU A 117 1.61 -44.30 8.85
N ALA A 118 2.30 -45.44 8.72
CA ALA A 118 1.72 -46.67 8.19
C ALA A 118 0.49 -47.16 8.97
N CYS A 119 0.41 -46.90 10.30
CA CYS A 119 -0.78 -47.28 11.09
C CYS A 119 -2.04 -46.51 10.68
N ALA A 120 -1.87 -45.35 10.03
CA ALA A 120 -2.94 -44.54 9.46
C ALA A 120 -3.06 -44.69 7.94
N GLY A 121 -2.35 -45.66 7.33
CA GLY A 121 -2.34 -45.85 5.88
C GLY A 121 -1.71 -44.70 5.10
N LEU A 122 -0.77 -43.97 5.71
CA LEU A 122 -0.10 -42.80 5.13
C LEU A 122 1.40 -43.05 4.97
N GLU A 123 2.00 -42.37 4.00
CA GLU A 123 3.44 -42.32 3.75
C GLU A 123 3.80 -40.93 3.26
N TYR A 124 4.92 -40.36 3.72
CA TYR A 124 5.47 -39.12 3.17
C TYR A 124 6.78 -39.38 2.42
N ARG A 125 6.82 -39.01 1.13
CA ARG A 125 7.93 -39.25 0.22
C ARG A 125 8.79 -38.01 0.01
N GLY A 126 8.23 -36.82 0.17
CA GLY A 126 8.94 -35.55 0.04
C GLY A 126 8.83 -34.90 -1.33
N THR A 127 7.79 -35.20 -2.11
CA THR A 127 7.59 -34.74 -3.49
C THR A 127 6.84 -33.42 -3.62
N ILE A 128 6.28 -32.90 -2.53
CA ILE A 128 5.61 -31.59 -2.51
C ILE A 128 6.46 -30.52 -1.79
N GLY A 129 6.20 -29.26 -2.13
CA GLY A 129 6.66 -28.09 -1.42
C GLY A 129 5.63 -27.57 -0.41
N VAL A 130 6.12 -26.96 0.67
CA VAL A 130 5.32 -26.11 1.57
C VAL A 130 5.63 -24.66 1.25
N LYS A 131 4.60 -23.89 0.89
CA LYS A 131 4.68 -22.53 0.37
C LYS A 131 3.94 -21.56 1.25
N HIS A 132 4.58 -20.43 1.59
CA HIS A 132 3.88 -19.36 2.28
C HIS A 132 3.07 -18.52 1.29
N LEU A 133 1.96 -17.94 1.72
CA LEU A 133 1.15 -17.05 0.88
C LEU A 133 1.97 -15.90 0.24
N VAL A 134 2.85 -15.27 1.00
CA VAL A 134 3.73 -14.20 0.49
C VAL A 134 4.74 -14.73 -0.52
N GLU A 135 5.26 -15.96 -0.35
CA GLU A 135 6.16 -16.61 -1.31
C GLU A 135 5.45 -16.81 -2.65
N VAL A 136 4.22 -17.33 -2.62
CA VAL A 136 3.40 -17.53 -3.83
C VAL A 136 3.12 -16.21 -4.53
N LEU A 137 2.69 -15.19 -3.78
CA LEU A 137 2.36 -13.89 -4.36
C LEU A 137 3.58 -13.16 -4.94
N HIS A 138 4.71 -13.19 -4.22
CA HIS A 138 5.91 -12.44 -4.59
C HIS A 138 6.79 -13.19 -5.61
N ASP A 139 7.11 -14.46 -5.34
CA ASP A 139 8.12 -15.20 -6.11
C ASP A 139 7.52 -15.96 -7.30
N GLU A 140 6.30 -16.51 -7.16
CA GLU A 140 5.70 -17.36 -8.19
C GLU A 140 4.75 -16.59 -9.11
N LEU A 141 3.82 -15.82 -8.54
CA LEU A 141 2.89 -15.00 -9.31
C LEU A 141 3.51 -13.68 -9.79
N GLY A 142 4.29 -13.05 -8.90
CA GLY A 142 5.04 -11.84 -9.19
C GLY A 142 4.23 -10.55 -9.13
N ILE A 143 4.91 -9.47 -8.71
CA ILE A 143 4.37 -8.10 -8.64
C ILE A 143 3.71 -7.65 -9.96
N PRO A 144 4.25 -7.91 -11.17
CA PRO A 144 3.60 -7.48 -12.41
C PRO A 144 2.20 -8.05 -12.58
N LYS A 145 1.98 -9.32 -12.21
CA LYS A 145 0.67 -9.96 -12.30
C LYS A 145 -0.30 -9.34 -11.30
N ILE A 146 0.15 -9.09 -10.06
CA ILE A 146 -0.66 -8.40 -9.04
C ILE A 146 -1.15 -7.05 -9.56
N LYS A 147 -0.23 -6.23 -10.09
CA LYS A 147 -0.54 -4.88 -10.61
C LYS A 147 -1.57 -4.87 -11.72
N GLN A 148 -1.60 -5.90 -12.58
CA GLN A 148 -2.58 -6.02 -13.68
C GLN A 148 -4.03 -6.19 -13.18
N HIS A 149 -4.23 -6.64 -11.95
CA HIS A 149 -5.55 -6.87 -11.37
C HIS A 149 -5.99 -5.78 -10.39
N LEU A 150 -5.19 -4.73 -10.19
CA LEU A 150 -5.53 -3.63 -9.29
C LEU A 150 -6.47 -2.64 -9.98
N THR A 151 -7.53 -2.26 -9.28
CA THR A 151 -8.52 -1.27 -9.72
C THR A 151 -8.43 0.01 -8.90
N LYS A 152 -7.94 -0.08 -7.66
CA LYS A 152 -7.80 1.06 -6.75
C LYS A 152 -6.47 1.01 -6.01
N SER A 153 -5.70 2.09 -6.10
CA SER A 153 -4.37 2.20 -5.50
C SER A 153 -4.45 2.76 -4.07
N PHE A 154 -3.55 2.31 -3.20
CA PHE A 154 -3.31 2.85 -1.85
C PHE A 154 -2.30 4.02 -1.86
N GLU A 155 -2.24 4.79 -2.95
CA GLU A 155 -1.28 5.89 -3.08
C GLU A 155 -1.51 6.94 -1.97
N GLY A 156 -0.42 7.28 -1.26
CA GLY A 156 -0.47 8.22 -0.14
C GLY A 156 -0.86 7.59 1.20
N ILE A 157 -1.08 6.28 1.27
CA ILE A 157 -1.36 5.54 2.50
C ILE A 157 -0.08 4.89 3.03
N ARG A 158 0.13 4.99 4.35
CA ARG A 158 1.28 4.43 5.06
C ARG A 158 0.86 3.14 5.76
N ILE A 159 1.48 2.03 5.38
CA ILE A 159 1.16 0.72 5.95
C ILE A 159 2.39 0.17 6.67
N ALA A 160 2.21 -0.24 7.92
CA ALA A 160 3.24 -0.93 8.67
C ALA A 160 3.19 -2.42 8.37
N SER A 161 4.23 -2.95 7.73
CA SER A 161 4.38 -4.40 7.56
C SER A 161 4.69 -5.06 8.91
N HIS A 162 3.90 -6.03 9.33
CA HIS A 162 4.27 -6.97 10.40
C HIS A 162 4.58 -8.33 9.79
N TYR A 163 5.87 -8.60 9.60
CA TYR A 163 6.37 -9.86 9.03
C TYR A 163 6.01 -11.07 9.88
N GLY A 164 6.04 -10.91 11.21
CA GLY A 164 5.96 -12.02 12.16
C GLY A 164 7.23 -12.90 12.14
N CYS A 165 7.52 -13.55 13.25
CA CYS A 165 8.77 -14.31 13.42
C CYS A 165 8.86 -15.53 12.50
N HIS A 166 7.77 -16.31 12.41
CA HIS A 166 7.75 -17.61 11.75
C HIS A 166 7.59 -17.57 10.22
N MET A 167 7.48 -16.39 9.60
CA MET A 167 7.62 -16.28 8.14
C MET A 167 9.09 -16.31 7.70
N LEU A 168 10.00 -15.95 8.61
CA LEU A 168 11.42 -15.74 8.30
C LEU A 168 12.35 -16.68 9.06
N ARG A 169 11.89 -17.22 10.20
CA ARG A 169 12.74 -17.95 11.16
C ARG A 169 12.15 -19.33 11.50
N PRO A 170 13.00 -20.38 11.61
CA PRO A 170 14.46 -20.34 11.54
C PRO A 170 15.02 -20.24 10.11
N SER A 171 16.06 -19.40 9.98
CA SER A 171 17.03 -19.32 8.89
C SER A 171 17.20 -20.55 8.02
N SER A 172 17.66 -21.57 8.72
CA SER A 172 18.21 -22.82 8.21
C SER A 172 17.19 -23.76 7.61
N SER A 173 15.90 -23.47 7.73
CA SER A 173 14.84 -24.32 7.18
C SER A 173 13.87 -23.55 6.28
N ILE A 174 13.61 -22.28 6.58
CA ILE A 174 12.58 -21.52 5.87
C ILE A 174 13.09 -20.95 4.54
N PHE A 175 14.35 -20.50 4.46
CA PHE A 175 14.95 -19.94 3.23
C PHE A 175 14.04 -18.96 2.47
N PHE A 176 13.40 -18.04 3.18
CA PHE A 176 12.39 -17.15 2.61
C PHE A 176 12.95 -15.78 2.21
N ASP A 177 13.62 -15.08 3.12
CA ASP A 177 14.20 -13.74 2.94
C ASP A 177 15.29 -13.53 4.02
N ASP A 178 15.95 -12.37 4.04
CA ASP A 178 16.83 -12.00 5.15
C ASP A 178 16.01 -11.93 6.45
N PRO A 179 16.37 -12.68 7.51
CA PRO A 179 15.58 -12.75 8.74
C PRO A 179 15.61 -11.48 9.59
N ASN A 180 16.48 -10.52 9.26
CA ASN A 180 16.69 -9.27 9.97
C ASN A 180 16.37 -8.04 9.11
N LYS A 181 16.48 -8.15 7.77
CA LYS A 181 16.19 -7.08 6.81
C LYS A 181 15.38 -7.58 5.61
N PRO A 182 14.20 -8.18 5.85
CA PRO A 182 13.38 -8.72 4.77
C PRO A 182 12.78 -7.61 3.90
N LYS A 183 12.43 -7.93 2.66
CA LYS A 183 11.87 -7.00 1.67
C LYS A 183 10.64 -7.52 0.94
N LYS A 184 10.44 -8.84 0.86
CA LYS A 184 9.37 -9.43 0.02
C LYS A 184 7.97 -8.93 0.39
N PHE A 185 7.68 -8.84 1.68
CA PHE A 185 6.35 -8.41 2.13
C PHE A 185 6.16 -6.89 1.99
N ASP A 186 7.20 -6.10 2.22
CA ASP A 186 7.19 -4.66 1.93
C ASP A 186 6.91 -4.40 0.44
N ALA A 187 7.59 -5.12 -0.45
CA ALA A 187 7.42 -5.00 -1.89
C ALA A 187 5.99 -5.33 -2.34
N LEU A 188 5.34 -6.29 -1.68
CA LEU A 188 3.93 -6.62 -1.91
C LEU A 188 2.96 -5.53 -1.43
N ILE A 189 3.29 -4.80 -0.36
CA ILE A 189 2.51 -3.64 0.11
C ILE A 189 2.70 -2.47 -0.86
N GLU A 190 3.94 -2.20 -1.26
CA GLU A 190 4.30 -1.15 -2.22
C GLU A 190 3.72 -1.40 -3.62
N ALA A 191 3.56 -2.67 -4.01
CA ALA A 191 2.89 -3.05 -5.24
C ALA A 191 1.44 -2.54 -5.32
N LEU A 192 0.78 -2.36 -4.16
CA LEU A 192 -0.59 -1.82 -4.07
C LEU A 192 -0.62 -0.27 -4.11
N GLY A 193 0.54 0.38 -4.21
CA GLY A 193 0.70 1.84 -4.22
C GLY A 193 0.86 2.47 -2.84
N ALA A 194 0.74 1.70 -1.76
CA ALA A 194 1.01 2.17 -0.41
C ALA A 194 2.51 2.41 -0.17
N LYS A 195 2.84 3.24 0.82
CA LYS A 195 4.19 3.31 1.38
C LYS A 195 4.31 2.30 2.51
N SER A 196 5.15 1.27 2.35
CA SER A 196 5.52 0.44 3.48
C SER A 196 6.47 1.21 4.39
N ILE A 197 6.09 1.44 5.64
CA ILE A 197 6.90 2.24 6.55
C ILE A 197 7.95 1.40 7.26
N ASP A 198 9.09 2.02 7.53
CA ASP A 198 10.06 1.49 8.48
C ASP A 198 9.79 2.05 9.88
N TYR A 199 10.00 1.22 10.91
CA TYR A 199 9.69 1.54 12.29
C TYR A 199 10.53 0.67 13.24
N GLU A 200 10.81 1.16 14.44
CA GLU A 200 11.82 0.60 15.35
C GLU A 200 11.45 -0.81 15.79
N THR A 201 10.17 -1.03 16.09
CA THR A 201 9.69 -2.33 16.56
C THR A 201 9.37 -3.29 15.41
N LYS A 202 9.69 -2.98 14.15
CA LYS A 202 9.30 -3.75 12.95
C LYS A 202 9.59 -5.24 13.06
N MET A 203 10.80 -5.59 13.46
CA MET A 203 11.25 -6.99 13.56
C MET A 203 10.98 -7.62 14.94
N LEU A 204 10.35 -6.92 15.88
CA LEU A 204 9.96 -7.49 17.17
C LEU A 204 8.75 -8.41 17.07
N CYS A 205 8.76 -9.43 17.93
CA CYS A 205 7.66 -10.38 18.12
C CYS A 205 6.38 -9.69 18.62
N CYS A 206 5.21 -10.22 18.27
CA CYS A 206 3.93 -9.73 18.78
C CYS A 206 3.62 -10.13 20.24
N GLY A 207 4.41 -11.06 20.81
CA GLY A 207 4.21 -11.56 22.18
C GLY A 207 3.11 -12.63 22.31
N GLY A 208 2.45 -13.04 21.22
CA GLY A 208 1.26 -13.89 21.28
C GLY A 208 1.44 -15.25 22.00
N ASN A 209 2.64 -15.83 22.01
CA ASN A 209 2.91 -17.09 22.71
C ASN A 209 2.92 -16.96 24.24
N LEU A 210 3.16 -15.76 24.79
CA LEU A 210 3.15 -15.55 26.24
C LEU A 210 1.76 -15.81 26.85
N ASN A 211 0.69 -15.65 26.05
CA ASN A 211 -0.66 -16.02 26.46
C ASN A 211 -0.82 -17.51 26.77
N THR A 212 -0.02 -18.38 26.14
CA THR A 212 -0.03 -19.83 26.41
C THR A 212 0.94 -20.23 27.52
N SER A 213 1.61 -19.26 28.12
CA SER A 213 2.56 -19.42 29.22
C SER A 213 2.07 -18.70 30.48
N ASP A 214 0.78 -18.36 30.54
CA ASP A 214 0.15 -17.64 31.65
C ASP A 214 0.72 -16.23 31.92
N GLU A 215 1.32 -15.60 30.91
CA GLU A 215 1.90 -14.23 30.96
C GLU A 215 1.13 -13.25 30.05
N PRO A 216 -0.18 -12.99 30.29
CA PRO A 216 -0.99 -12.15 29.41
C PRO A 216 -0.63 -10.66 29.50
N GLU A 217 -0.01 -10.21 30.59
CA GLU A 217 0.38 -8.81 30.79
C GLU A 217 1.58 -8.44 29.90
N GLU A 218 2.59 -9.30 29.85
CA GLU A 218 3.77 -9.20 29.00
C GLU A 218 3.39 -9.35 27.52
N ALA A 219 2.47 -10.28 27.21
CA ALA A 219 1.90 -10.40 25.87
C ALA A 219 1.26 -9.07 25.43
N THR A 220 0.50 -8.45 26.33
CA THR A 220 -0.18 -7.17 26.10
C THR A 220 0.84 -6.04 25.99
N ALA A 221 1.88 -6.01 26.81
CA ALA A 221 2.93 -5.00 26.78
C ALA A 221 3.72 -5.01 25.46
N LEU A 222 4.06 -6.19 24.93
CA LEU A 222 4.70 -6.32 23.62
C LEU A 222 3.80 -5.86 22.47
N ALA A 223 2.51 -6.21 22.50
CA ALA A 223 1.56 -5.72 21.51
C ALA A 223 1.43 -4.19 21.57
N ARG A 224 1.24 -3.65 22.79
CA ARG A 224 1.11 -2.22 23.07
C ARG A 224 2.30 -1.43 22.56
N MET A 225 3.53 -1.89 22.83
CA MET A 225 4.76 -1.21 22.42
C MET A 225 4.75 -0.92 20.91
N LYS A 226 4.44 -1.92 20.09
CA LYS A 226 4.34 -1.77 18.63
C LYS A 226 3.17 -0.88 18.24
N LEU A 227 1.98 -1.13 18.78
CA LEU A 227 0.77 -0.40 18.41
C LEU A 227 0.90 1.11 18.73
N ASN A 228 1.46 1.45 19.90
CA ASN A 228 1.72 2.84 20.29
C ASN A 228 2.64 3.56 19.30
N GLU A 229 3.71 2.91 18.87
CA GLU A 229 4.59 3.46 17.84
C GLU A 229 3.82 3.74 16.53
N LEU A 230 2.95 2.80 16.13
CA LEU A 230 2.21 2.89 14.88
C LEU A 230 1.12 3.97 14.86
N THR A 231 0.54 4.34 16.01
CA THR A 231 -0.49 5.41 16.07
C THR A 231 -0.03 6.73 15.43
N LYS A 232 1.28 7.00 15.40
CA LYS A 232 1.87 8.22 14.83
C LYS A 232 2.47 8.00 13.44
N LYS A 233 2.90 6.77 13.14
CA LYS A 233 3.71 6.46 11.95
C LYS A 233 2.93 5.82 10.81
N ALA A 234 1.86 5.08 11.09
CA ALA A 234 1.10 4.30 10.11
C ALA A 234 -0.38 4.65 10.09
N ASP A 235 -1.04 4.33 8.98
CA ASP A 235 -2.49 4.40 8.84
C ASP A 235 -3.14 3.02 9.09
N ALA A 236 -2.40 1.93 8.89
CA ALA A 236 -2.78 0.56 9.24
C ALA A 236 -1.56 -0.34 9.41
N MET A 237 -1.74 -1.51 10.03
CA MET A 237 -0.77 -2.62 10.04
C MET A 237 -1.25 -3.72 9.09
N ALA A 238 -0.36 -4.22 8.23
CA ALA A 238 -0.62 -5.41 7.41
C ALA A 238 0.16 -6.62 7.92
N LEU A 239 -0.45 -7.80 7.91
CA LEU A 239 0.17 -9.05 8.36
C LEU A 239 -0.38 -10.28 7.61
N THR A 240 0.27 -11.44 7.79
CA THR A 240 -0.13 -12.73 7.17
C THR A 240 -0.29 -13.86 8.19
N CYS A 241 -0.38 -13.54 9.48
CA CYS A 241 -0.45 -14.53 10.55
C CYS A 241 -1.74 -14.36 11.37
N PRO A 242 -2.66 -15.34 11.35
CA PRO A 242 -3.88 -15.31 12.16
C PRO A 242 -3.61 -15.16 13.67
N SER A 243 -2.53 -15.74 14.20
CA SER A 243 -2.13 -15.56 15.60
C SER A 243 -1.68 -14.13 15.90
N CYS A 244 -0.94 -13.49 14.98
CA CYS A 244 -0.55 -12.09 15.13
C CYS A 244 -1.77 -11.16 15.00
N PHE A 245 -2.69 -11.45 14.08
CA PHE A 245 -3.96 -10.74 13.97
C PHE A 245 -4.71 -10.78 15.29
N MET A 246 -4.96 -11.97 15.83
CA MET A 246 -5.62 -12.14 17.12
C MET A 246 -4.91 -11.34 18.21
N GLN A 247 -3.58 -11.37 18.24
CA GLN A 247 -2.80 -10.66 19.25
C GLN A 247 -2.94 -9.14 19.13
N TYR A 248 -2.97 -8.55 17.94
CA TYR A 248 -3.11 -7.09 17.82
C TYR A 248 -4.57 -6.63 17.89
N ASP A 249 -5.47 -7.28 17.16
CA ASP A 249 -6.89 -6.91 17.09
C ASP A 249 -7.59 -7.14 18.46
N SER A 250 -7.47 -8.35 19.02
CA SER A 250 -8.15 -8.65 20.29
C SER A 250 -7.54 -7.92 21.48
N ARG A 251 -6.23 -7.64 21.49
CA ARG A 251 -5.60 -6.91 22.61
C ARG A 251 -5.97 -5.43 22.59
N GLN A 252 -6.03 -4.80 21.43
CA GLN A 252 -6.58 -3.44 21.33
C GLN A 252 -8.02 -3.38 21.84
N TYR A 253 -8.85 -4.38 21.51
CA TYR A 253 -10.22 -4.45 22.03
C TYR A 253 -10.27 -4.54 23.56
N LEU A 254 -9.35 -5.29 24.18
CA LEU A 254 -9.24 -5.36 25.64
C LEU A 254 -8.70 -4.04 26.24
N MET A 255 -7.67 -3.44 25.65
CA MET A 255 -7.12 -2.14 26.07
C MET A 255 -8.18 -1.02 26.01
N LYS A 256 -9.06 -1.06 25.00
CA LYS A 256 -10.18 -0.12 24.87
C LYS A 256 -11.12 -0.17 26.08
N LYS A 257 -11.30 -1.35 26.70
CA LYS A 257 -12.12 -1.50 27.92
C LYS A 257 -11.48 -0.86 29.15
N THR A 258 -10.16 -0.71 29.16
CA THR A 258 -9.41 -0.04 30.24
C THR A 258 -9.08 1.43 29.91
N GLY A 259 -9.71 1.99 28.86
CA GLY A 259 -9.57 3.40 28.47
C GLY A 259 -8.44 3.71 27.47
N GLU A 260 -7.60 2.73 27.12
CA GLU A 260 -6.50 2.91 26.16
C GLU A 260 -7.01 2.66 24.73
N LYS A 261 -7.15 3.73 23.93
CA LYS A 261 -7.68 3.69 22.55
C LYS A 261 -6.57 3.93 21.54
N LEU A 262 -5.95 2.85 21.05
CA LEU A 262 -4.92 2.93 20.01
C LEU A 262 -5.51 2.93 18.59
N ASN A 263 -6.59 2.19 18.39
CA ASN A 263 -7.37 2.12 17.14
C ASN A 263 -6.51 1.95 15.87
N VAL A 264 -5.42 1.19 15.92
CA VAL A 264 -4.62 0.85 14.74
C VAL A 264 -5.32 -0.28 13.99
N PRO A 265 -5.80 -0.05 12.76
CA PRO A 265 -6.45 -1.10 11.97
C PRO A 265 -5.45 -2.21 11.62
N ILE A 266 -5.86 -3.46 11.81
CA ILE A 266 -5.02 -4.64 11.54
C ILE A 266 -5.62 -5.35 10.34
N LEU A 267 -4.87 -5.46 9.24
CA LEU A 267 -5.36 -6.02 7.99
C LEU A 267 -4.60 -7.31 7.66
N PHE A 268 -5.34 -8.38 7.43
CA PHE A 268 -4.78 -9.58 6.82
C PHE A 268 -4.48 -9.28 5.35
N TYR A 269 -3.28 -9.58 4.86
CA TYR A 269 -2.83 -9.07 3.56
C TYR A 269 -3.77 -9.39 2.38
N PRO A 270 -4.38 -10.60 2.27
CA PRO A 270 -5.44 -10.86 1.29
C PRO A 270 -6.62 -9.88 1.32
N GLU A 271 -7.01 -9.34 2.48
CA GLU A 271 -8.03 -8.29 2.55
C GLU A 271 -7.54 -7.02 1.88
N LEU A 272 -6.31 -6.58 2.22
CA LEU A 272 -5.71 -5.38 1.64
C LEU A 272 -5.54 -5.51 0.11
N LEU A 273 -5.08 -6.67 -0.35
CA LEU A 273 -4.99 -6.98 -1.78
C LEU A 273 -6.38 -7.01 -2.43
N GLY A 274 -7.37 -7.60 -1.75
CA GLY A 274 -8.74 -7.68 -2.25
C GLY A 274 -9.39 -6.30 -2.41
N LEU A 275 -9.19 -5.40 -1.44
CA LEU A 275 -9.62 -4.00 -1.54
C LEU A 275 -9.01 -3.32 -2.78
N ALA A 276 -7.70 -3.51 -3.01
CA ALA A 276 -7.03 -2.95 -4.19
C ALA A 276 -7.53 -3.56 -5.52
N MET A 277 -8.03 -4.80 -5.49
CA MET A 277 -8.67 -5.48 -6.64
C MET A 277 -10.15 -5.10 -6.84
N GLY A 278 -10.70 -4.26 -5.95
CA GLY A 278 -12.07 -3.74 -6.03
C GLY A 278 -13.12 -4.60 -5.35
N PHE A 279 -12.74 -5.58 -4.52
CA PHE A 279 -13.71 -6.27 -3.66
C PHE A 279 -14.16 -5.35 -2.52
N SER A 280 -15.44 -5.42 -2.17
CA SER A 280 -16.03 -4.69 -1.05
C SER A 280 -15.59 -5.26 0.31
N THR A 281 -15.73 -4.47 1.37
CA THR A 281 -15.40 -4.90 2.73
C THR A 281 -16.28 -6.08 3.18
N GLN A 282 -17.53 -6.13 2.72
CA GLN A 282 -18.48 -7.22 2.97
C GLN A 282 -18.09 -8.51 2.22
N GLU A 283 -17.63 -8.38 0.97
CA GLU A 283 -17.07 -9.53 0.24
C GLU A 283 -15.83 -10.09 0.94
N LEU A 284 -15.04 -9.24 1.60
CA LEU A 284 -13.84 -9.65 2.31
C LEU A 284 -14.11 -10.13 3.75
N GLY A 285 -15.27 -9.80 4.34
CA GLY A 285 -15.65 -10.21 5.69
C GLY A 285 -15.03 -9.34 6.80
N MET A 286 -14.69 -8.08 6.49
CA MET A 286 -14.01 -7.18 7.42
C MET A 286 -14.86 -6.77 8.63
N GLU A 287 -16.18 -6.98 8.58
CA GLU A 287 -17.08 -6.78 9.72
C GLU A 287 -16.77 -7.66 10.94
N MET A 288 -15.97 -8.72 10.76
CA MET A 288 -15.54 -9.60 11.84
C MET A 288 -14.37 -9.05 12.67
N HIS A 289 -13.77 -7.92 12.27
CA HIS A 289 -12.69 -7.27 13.01
C HIS A 289 -13.22 -6.70 14.32
N ARG A 290 -12.44 -6.78 15.41
CA ARG A 290 -12.83 -6.14 16.68
C ARG A 290 -12.47 -4.66 16.71
N ILE A 291 -11.43 -4.29 15.97
CA ILE A 291 -11.04 -2.90 15.72
C ILE A 291 -11.56 -2.48 14.35
N ASP A 292 -12.46 -1.50 14.37
CA ASP A 292 -13.06 -0.97 13.15
C ASP A 292 -12.01 -0.29 12.25
N ALA A 293 -12.11 -0.56 10.95
CA ALA A 293 -11.25 0.00 9.91
C ALA A 293 -11.91 1.16 9.15
N ALA A 294 -13.12 1.59 9.52
CA ALA A 294 -13.88 2.62 8.80
C ALA A 294 -13.12 3.94 8.63
N GLU A 295 -12.40 4.42 9.65
CA GLU A 295 -11.60 5.65 9.55
C GLU A 295 -10.47 5.50 8.53
N PHE A 296 -9.78 4.36 8.52
CA PHE A 296 -8.75 4.05 7.53
C PHE A 296 -9.31 3.98 6.11
N LEU A 297 -10.45 3.31 5.93
CA LEU A 297 -11.11 3.19 4.63
C LEU A 297 -11.57 4.56 4.11
N SER A 298 -12.19 5.38 4.96
CA SER A 298 -12.61 6.75 4.61
C SER A 298 -11.42 7.63 4.24
N LYS A 299 -10.32 7.54 4.99
CA LYS A 299 -9.07 8.23 4.69
C LYS A 299 -8.50 7.78 3.34
N TRP A 300 -8.46 6.48 3.07
CA TRP A 300 -8.00 5.92 1.80
C TRP A 300 -8.85 6.39 0.62
N ASP A 301 -10.18 6.32 0.76
CA ASP A 301 -11.12 6.74 -0.28
C ASP A 301 -10.96 8.22 -0.60
N SER A 302 -10.93 9.07 0.43
CA SER A 302 -10.74 10.52 0.28
C SER A 302 -9.41 10.83 -0.40
N LYS A 303 -8.32 10.15 -0.01
CA LYS A 303 -7.00 10.36 -0.60
C LYS A 303 -6.95 9.90 -2.07
N TYR A 304 -7.60 8.78 -2.38
CA TYR A 304 -7.68 8.25 -3.73
C TYR A 304 -8.43 9.20 -4.67
N GLU A 305 -9.62 9.67 -4.28
CA GLU A 305 -10.41 10.61 -5.10
C GLU A 305 -9.68 11.96 -5.26
N TYR A 306 -9.00 12.42 -4.21
CA TYR A 306 -8.17 13.61 -4.30
C TYR A 306 -7.05 13.45 -5.33
N LEU A 307 -6.28 12.36 -5.26
CA LEU A 307 -5.17 12.12 -6.18
C LEU A 307 -5.64 11.90 -7.62
N LYS A 308 -6.82 11.30 -7.81
CA LYS A 308 -7.45 11.18 -9.12
C LYS A 308 -7.76 12.56 -9.70
N THR A 309 -8.46 13.41 -8.94
CA THR A 309 -8.72 14.81 -9.32
C THR A 309 -7.43 15.58 -9.62
N LEU A 310 -6.39 15.38 -8.80
CA LEU A 310 -5.11 16.05 -9.00
C LEU A 310 -4.41 15.59 -10.29
N LYS A 311 -4.55 14.33 -10.70
CA LYS A 311 -3.98 13.77 -11.94
C LYS A 311 -4.66 14.32 -13.20
N ASP A 312 -5.94 14.69 -13.12
CA ASP A 312 -6.65 15.31 -14.23
C ASP A 312 -6.11 16.73 -14.52
N VAL A 313 -5.53 17.36 -13.49
CA VAL A 313 -5.05 18.74 -13.57
C VAL A 313 -3.52 18.78 -13.70
N PHE A 314 -2.78 17.94 -13.00
CA PHE A 314 -1.33 17.99 -12.96
C PHE A 314 -0.72 16.64 -13.36
N ASP A 315 0.45 16.68 -14.00
CA ASP A 315 1.34 15.53 -13.98
C ASP A 315 1.91 15.37 -12.55
N VAL A 316 1.20 14.63 -11.71
CA VAL A 316 1.53 14.43 -10.29
C VAL A 316 2.93 13.84 -10.10
N GLY A 317 3.40 13.01 -11.04
CA GLY A 317 4.75 12.45 -11.00
C GLY A 317 5.81 13.55 -11.14
N SER A 318 5.57 14.47 -12.09
CA SER A 318 6.39 15.66 -12.28
C SER A 318 6.32 16.62 -11.09
N VAL A 319 5.13 16.87 -10.55
CA VAL A 319 4.96 17.71 -9.34
C VAL A 319 5.72 17.13 -8.15
N ARG A 320 5.66 15.82 -7.93
CA ARG A 320 6.41 15.16 -6.85
C ARG A 320 7.92 15.28 -7.00
N LYS A 321 8.45 15.06 -8.20
CA LYS A 321 9.88 15.26 -8.48
C LYS A 321 10.31 16.71 -8.22
N CYS A 322 9.45 17.68 -8.56
CA CYS A 322 9.72 19.09 -8.28
C CYS A 322 9.78 19.38 -6.78
N TYR A 323 8.82 18.86 -6.02
CA TYR A 323 8.79 18.95 -4.55
C TYR A 323 10.04 18.36 -3.90
N GLU A 324 10.40 17.13 -4.27
CA GLU A 324 11.56 16.42 -3.72
C GLU A 324 12.89 17.10 -4.08
N CYS A 325 12.99 17.70 -5.28
CA CYS A 325 14.21 18.38 -5.72
C CYS A 325 14.43 19.71 -5.00
N GLY A 326 13.46 20.63 -5.04
CA GLY A 326 13.52 21.91 -4.33
C GLY A 326 14.72 22.83 -4.61
N ALA A 327 15.63 22.49 -5.52
CA ALA A 327 16.94 23.15 -5.62
C ALA A 327 16.86 24.64 -5.98
N CYS A 328 15.83 25.06 -6.72
CA CYS A 328 15.66 26.46 -7.14
C CYS A 328 15.00 27.36 -6.08
N VAL A 329 14.57 26.83 -4.93
CA VAL A 329 13.80 27.59 -3.92
C VAL A 329 14.58 28.81 -3.44
N ASN A 330 15.86 28.64 -3.09
CA ASN A 330 16.71 29.72 -2.58
C ASN A 330 17.09 30.75 -3.65
N GLU A 331 16.90 30.42 -4.93
CA GLU A 331 17.12 31.35 -6.04
C GLU A 331 15.86 32.13 -6.42
N CYS A 332 14.71 31.83 -5.81
CA CYS A 332 13.50 32.60 -6.01
C CYS A 332 13.68 34.03 -5.46
N PRO A 333 13.54 35.09 -6.27
CA PRO A 333 13.70 36.46 -5.79
C PRO A 333 12.70 36.84 -4.71
N VAL A 334 11.51 36.24 -4.72
CA VAL A 334 10.47 36.46 -3.71
C VAL A 334 10.88 35.85 -2.37
N VAL A 335 11.42 34.62 -2.37
CA VAL A 335 11.96 33.98 -1.15
C VAL A 335 13.07 34.83 -0.54
N LYS A 336 13.92 35.46 -1.38
CA LYS A 336 15.04 36.31 -0.91
C LYS A 336 14.57 37.57 -0.16
N ILE A 337 13.34 38.06 -0.41
CA ILE A 337 12.80 39.27 0.23
C ILE A 337 11.66 38.99 1.22
N ASN A 338 10.97 37.87 1.06
CA ASN A 338 9.85 37.44 1.89
C ASN A 338 10.11 36.01 2.40
N PRO A 339 10.64 35.86 3.62
CA PRO A 339 10.97 34.54 4.17
C PRO A 339 9.74 33.67 4.46
N ASP A 340 8.54 34.26 4.55
CA ASP A 340 7.29 33.52 4.79
C ASP A 340 6.77 32.85 3.51
N PHE A 341 7.21 33.30 2.34
CA PHE A 341 6.87 32.68 1.07
C PHE A 341 7.83 31.54 0.75
N ASN A 342 7.30 30.34 0.56
CA ASN A 342 8.07 29.19 0.08
C ASN A 342 7.29 28.40 -0.97
N PRO A 343 7.72 28.41 -2.25
CA PRO A 343 6.98 27.74 -3.30
C PRO A 343 6.98 26.21 -3.15
N ASN A 344 8.00 25.63 -2.52
CA ASN A 344 8.06 24.19 -2.27
C ASN A 344 7.06 23.75 -1.19
N VAL A 345 6.83 24.57 -0.15
CA VAL A 345 5.79 24.31 0.86
C VAL A 345 4.40 24.27 0.21
N ILE A 346 4.11 25.18 -0.71
CA ILE A 346 2.84 25.21 -1.46
C ILE A 346 2.65 23.92 -2.26
N ILE A 347 3.70 23.47 -2.97
CA ILE A 347 3.66 22.20 -3.71
C ILE A 347 3.51 21.00 -2.77
N GLY A 348 4.13 21.02 -1.59
CA GLY A 348 3.97 19.99 -0.56
C GLY A 348 2.53 19.88 -0.05
N ARG A 349 1.86 21.02 0.19
CA ARG A 349 0.44 21.10 0.56
C ARG A 349 -0.46 20.55 -0.54
N LEU A 350 -0.15 20.88 -1.79
CA LEU A 350 -0.83 20.31 -2.96
C LEU A 350 -0.70 18.77 -2.98
N LEU A 351 0.49 18.21 -2.82
CA LEU A 351 0.67 16.74 -2.75
C LEU A 351 0.00 16.11 -1.52
N SER A 352 -0.22 16.90 -0.48
CA SER A 352 -0.80 16.46 0.79
C SER A 352 -2.33 16.38 0.78
N GLY A 353 -3.04 16.98 -0.18
CA GLY A 353 -4.50 16.98 -0.18
C GLY A 353 -5.15 18.36 -0.19
N GLU A 354 -4.37 19.44 -0.19
CA GLU A 354 -4.87 20.77 0.20
C GLU A 354 -5.12 21.70 -1.00
N LEU A 355 -5.54 21.17 -2.16
CA LEU A 355 -5.74 22.00 -3.37
C LEU A 355 -6.62 23.22 -3.09
N GLU A 356 -7.77 23.03 -2.42
CA GLU A 356 -8.70 24.12 -2.12
C GLU A 356 -8.09 25.22 -1.25
N ALA A 357 -7.30 24.84 -0.23
CA ALA A 357 -6.64 25.80 0.64
C ALA A 357 -5.44 26.47 -0.05
N VAL A 358 -4.77 25.76 -0.96
CA VAL A 358 -3.68 26.31 -1.77
C VAL A 358 -4.20 27.37 -2.74
N ILE A 359 -5.30 27.12 -3.46
CA ILE A 359 -5.85 28.08 -4.41
C ILE A 359 -6.56 29.28 -3.75
N ASP A 360 -6.94 29.13 -2.48
CA ASP A 360 -7.50 30.21 -1.66
C ASP A 360 -6.40 31.11 -1.05
N SER A 361 -5.18 30.58 -0.91
CA SER A 361 -4.06 31.34 -0.37
C SER A 361 -3.62 32.45 -1.33
N HIS A 362 -3.29 33.62 -0.79
CA HIS A 362 -2.64 34.68 -1.55
C HIS A 362 -1.24 34.28 -2.04
N ASP A 363 -0.61 33.26 -1.45
CA ASP A 363 0.77 32.89 -1.74
C ASP A 363 1.00 32.49 -3.21
N ILE A 364 0.01 31.88 -3.88
CA ILE A 364 0.16 31.51 -5.29
C ILE A 364 0.33 32.73 -6.20
N TRP A 365 -0.12 33.90 -5.75
CA TRP A 365 -0.02 35.17 -6.48
C TRP A 365 1.31 35.88 -6.27
N GLN A 366 2.12 35.43 -5.32
CA GLN A 366 3.45 35.97 -5.10
C GLN A 366 4.46 35.49 -6.15
N CYS A 367 4.16 34.42 -6.91
CA CYS A 367 4.99 34.03 -8.06
C CYS A 367 4.98 35.13 -9.13
N VAL A 368 6.14 35.77 -9.34
CA VAL A 368 6.33 36.88 -10.28
C VAL A 368 6.67 36.45 -11.71
N ASP A 369 6.53 35.15 -12.02
CA ASP A 369 6.70 34.58 -13.37
C ASP A 369 8.04 34.97 -14.03
N CYS A 370 9.12 35.02 -13.25
CA CYS A 370 10.48 35.36 -13.72
C CYS A 370 11.25 34.19 -14.36
N TYR A 371 10.68 32.98 -14.36
CA TYR A 371 11.26 31.76 -14.94
C TYR A 371 12.62 31.29 -14.38
N THR A 372 13.17 31.88 -13.31
CA THR A 372 14.42 31.40 -12.67
C THR A 372 14.35 29.90 -12.32
N CYS A 373 13.21 29.44 -11.78
CA CYS A 373 13.01 28.03 -11.46
C CYS A 373 13.00 27.12 -12.70
N TYR A 374 12.58 27.62 -13.86
CA TYR A 374 12.60 26.88 -15.12
C TYR A 374 14.03 26.76 -15.64
N GLU A 375 14.81 27.84 -15.58
CA GLU A 375 16.18 27.82 -16.07
C GLU A 375 17.10 26.91 -15.27
N LEU A 376 16.94 26.92 -13.95
CA LEU A 376 17.68 26.04 -13.03
C LEU A 376 17.20 24.58 -13.07
N CYS A 377 16.02 24.30 -13.65
CA CYS A 377 15.46 22.96 -13.67
C CYS A 377 16.14 22.10 -14.76
N PRO A 378 16.85 21.01 -14.41
CA PRO A 378 17.48 20.14 -15.40
C PRO A 378 16.47 19.39 -16.28
N GLN A 379 15.21 19.30 -15.84
CA GLN A 379 14.11 18.64 -16.58
C GLN A 379 13.20 19.65 -17.30
N LYS A 380 13.48 20.96 -17.22
CA LYS A 380 12.68 22.05 -17.82
C LYS A 380 11.17 21.92 -17.57
N MET A 381 10.82 21.49 -16.36
CA MET A 381 9.44 21.50 -15.86
C MET A 381 9.13 22.83 -15.16
N GLY A 382 10.03 23.29 -14.28
CA GLY A 382 9.91 24.58 -13.56
C GLY A 382 8.73 24.64 -12.58
N MET A 383 8.89 25.38 -11.47
CA MET A 383 7.77 25.63 -10.53
C MET A 383 6.71 26.55 -11.18
N ASN A 384 7.11 27.46 -12.06
CA ASN A 384 6.23 28.43 -12.70
C ASN A 384 5.02 27.75 -13.37
N LYS A 385 5.21 26.63 -14.09
CA LYS A 385 4.10 25.92 -14.74
C LYS A 385 3.07 25.37 -13.74
N ILE A 386 3.51 24.98 -12.55
CA ILE A 386 2.61 24.55 -11.46
C ILE A 386 1.81 25.76 -10.96
N PHE A 387 2.49 26.89 -10.73
CA PHE A 387 1.85 28.12 -10.26
C PHE A 387 0.89 28.71 -11.29
N ASP A 388 1.21 28.67 -12.58
CA ASP A 388 0.32 29.08 -13.67
C ASP A 388 -1.00 28.32 -13.60
N LYS A 389 -0.93 27.00 -13.41
CA LYS A 389 -2.12 26.16 -13.31
C LYS A 389 -2.90 26.39 -12.01
N LEU A 390 -2.21 26.64 -10.89
CA LEU A 390 -2.87 27.03 -9.63
C LEU A 390 -3.60 28.37 -9.76
N LYS A 391 -2.96 29.38 -10.37
CA LYS A 391 -3.56 30.70 -10.63
C LYS A 391 -4.77 30.57 -11.55
N HIS A 392 -4.68 29.74 -12.60
CA HIS A 392 -5.78 29.44 -13.50
C HIS A 392 -7.00 28.90 -12.76
N ILE A 393 -6.81 27.83 -11.96
CA ILE A 393 -7.89 27.22 -11.17
C ILE A 393 -8.49 28.22 -10.17
N ALA A 394 -7.64 29.03 -9.53
CA ALA A 394 -8.10 30.07 -8.61
C ALA A 394 -8.99 31.11 -9.33
N ILE A 395 -8.63 31.53 -10.55
CA ILE A 395 -9.42 32.48 -11.35
C ILE A 395 -10.76 31.87 -11.77
N GLU A 396 -10.77 30.63 -12.26
CA GLU A 396 -12.00 29.93 -12.62
C GLU A 396 -12.98 29.83 -11.44
N LYS A 397 -12.44 29.71 -10.22
CA LYS A 397 -13.22 29.68 -8.98
C LYS A 397 -13.49 31.05 -8.37
N GLY A 398 -13.13 32.14 -9.04
CA GLY A 398 -13.36 33.51 -8.56
C GLY A 398 -12.50 33.93 -7.36
N LYS A 399 -11.40 33.23 -7.09
CA LYS A 399 -10.47 33.46 -5.97
C LYS A 399 -9.27 34.36 -6.32
N GLY A 400 -9.28 34.95 -7.51
CA GLY A 400 -8.22 35.85 -7.96
C GLY A 400 -8.19 37.21 -7.23
N PRO A 401 -7.01 37.83 -7.04
CA PRO A 401 -6.90 39.19 -6.55
C PRO A 401 -7.67 40.16 -7.44
N LYS A 402 -8.34 41.14 -6.83
CA LYS A 402 -9.15 42.13 -7.56
C LYS A 402 -8.39 42.84 -8.68
N SER A 403 -7.11 43.17 -8.45
CA SER A 403 -6.25 43.80 -9.45
C SER A 403 -5.96 42.90 -10.65
N PHE A 404 -5.77 41.60 -10.42
CA PHE A 404 -5.59 40.61 -11.48
C PHE A 404 -6.87 40.45 -12.30
N THR A 405 -8.02 40.28 -11.65
CA THR A 405 -9.31 40.14 -12.32
C THR A 405 -9.66 41.37 -13.15
N ALA A 406 -9.45 42.58 -12.61
CA ALA A 406 -9.66 43.83 -13.34
C ALA A 406 -8.72 43.95 -14.56
N SER A 407 -7.47 43.50 -14.43
CA SER A 407 -6.51 43.48 -15.55
C SER A 407 -6.95 42.50 -16.65
N ILE A 408 -7.47 41.34 -16.29
CA ILE A 408 -8.03 40.36 -17.24
C ILE A 408 -9.23 40.94 -17.98
N GLU A 409 -10.16 41.60 -17.27
CA GLU A 409 -11.32 42.24 -17.89
C GLU A 409 -10.91 43.36 -18.85
N MET A 410 -9.96 44.20 -18.45
CA MET A 410 -9.40 45.25 -19.29
C MET A 410 -8.72 44.66 -20.54
N PHE A 411 -7.95 43.58 -20.41
CA PHE A 411 -7.34 42.88 -21.54
C PHE A 411 -8.40 42.30 -22.48
N LYS A 412 -9.44 41.63 -21.95
CA LYS A 412 -10.56 41.07 -22.73
C LYS A 412 -11.33 42.14 -23.50
N LYS A 413 -11.45 43.34 -22.94
CA LYS A 413 -12.22 44.45 -23.53
C LYS A 413 -11.41 45.27 -24.53
N GLU A 414 -10.21 45.71 -24.14
CA GLU A 414 -9.42 46.69 -24.88
C GLU A 414 -8.28 46.04 -25.69
N GLY A 415 -7.98 44.76 -25.46
CA GLY A 415 -6.81 44.07 -26.02
C GLY A 415 -5.47 44.57 -25.48
N ARG A 416 -5.49 45.33 -24.37
CA ARG A 416 -4.33 45.97 -23.74
C ARG A 416 -4.49 46.00 -22.23
N LEU A 417 -3.37 46.09 -21.54
CA LEU A 417 -3.32 46.27 -20.08
C LEU A 417 -3.09 47.74 -19.71
N GLY A 418 -4.02 48.60 -20.13
CA GLY A 418 -4.01 50.03 -19.80
C GLY A 418 -4.07 50.95 -21.02
N GLU A 419 -4.48 52.18 -20.76
CA GLU A 419 -4.57 53.23 -21.77
C GLU A 419 -3.21 53.90 -22.05
N PRO A 420 -2.99 54.39 -23.28
CA PRO A 420 -1.82 55.21 -23.60
C PRO A 420 -1.65 56.40 -22.66
N SER A 421 -0.46 56.57 -22.11
CA SER A 421 -0.17 57.66 -21.19
C SER A 421 -0.26 59.04 -21.87
N SER A 422 -0.87 60.00 -21.17
CA SER A 422 -0.89 61.41 -21.59
C SER A 422 0.52 62.04 -21.69
N VAL A 423 1.54 61.42 -21.06
CA VAL A 423 2.95 61.83 -21.13
C VAL A 423 3.50 61.77 -22.57
N ARG A 424 2.90 60.96 -23.45
CA ARG A 424 3.28 60.88 -24.87
C ARG A 424 3.29 62.25 -25.56
N LYS A 425 2.34 63.13 -25.21
CA LYS A 425 2.26 64.51 -25.74
C LYS A 425 3.49 65.33 -25.34
N LYS A 426 3.97 65.19 -24.10
CA LYS A 426 5.18 65.86 -23.61
C LYS A 426 6.44 65.35 -24.32
N LEU A 427 6.44 64.08 -24.72
CA LEU A 427 7.53 63.44 -25.48
C LEU A 427 7.43 63.66 -27.00
N LYS A 428 6.44 64.42 -27.48
CA LYS A 428 6.18 64.65 -28.92
C LYS A 428 5.99 63.35 -29.72
N LEU A 429 5.45 62.31 -29.09
CA LEU A 429 5.12 61.04 -29.76
C LEU A 429 3.73 61.11 -30.40
N ALA A 430 3.58 60.50 -31.57
CA ALA A 430 2.27 60.33 -32.21
C ALA A 430 1.32 59.47 -31.33
N GLU A 431 0.01 59.61 -31.54
CA GLU A 431 -0.97 58.70 -30.94
C GLU A 431 -0.66 57.25 -31.36
N PRO A 432 -0.72 56.28 -30.43
CA PRO A 432 -0.42 54.91 -30.77
C PRO A 432 -1.49 54.36 -31.72
N PRO A 433 -1.14 53.36 -32.55
CA PRO A 433 -2.12 52.66 -33.36
C PRO A 433 -3.28 52.13 -32.51
N LYS A 434 -4.48 52.03 -33.09
CA LYS A 434 -5.65 51.41 -32.45
C LYS A 434 -5.32 49.96 -32.03
N SER A 435 -5.92 49.50 -30.93
CA SER A 435 -5.77 48.10 -30.53
C SER A 435 -6.60 47.19 -31.44
N GLY A 436 -6.17 45.94 -31.61
CA GLY A 436 -6.95 44.88 -32.24
C GLY A 436 -7.95 44.23 -31.28
N GLY A 437 -8.52 44.99 -30.33
CA GLY A 437 -9.35 44.44 -29.25
C GLY A 437 -10.57 43.64 -29.74
N GLU A 438 -11.19 44.06 -30.84
CA GLU A 438 -12.33 43.35 -31.43
C GLU A 438 -11.94 41.97 -31.99
N GLU A 439 -10.79 41.87 -32.66
CA GLU A 439 -10.26 40.61 -33.17
C GLU A 439 -9.88 39.68 -32.02
N LEU A 440 -9.19 40.20 -31.01
CA LEU A 440 -8.85 39.44 -29.81
C LEU A 440 -10.11 38.90 -29.12
N LYS A 441 -11.16 39.73 -28.97
CA LYS A 441 -12.42 39.30 -28.37
C LYS A 441 -13.03 38.12 -29.14
N LYS A 442 -13.04 38.17 -30.48
CA LYS A 442 -13.49 37.05 -31.32
C LYS A 442 -12.67 35.78 -31.08
N LEU A 443 -11.35 35.89 -30.95
CA LEU A 443 -10.48 34.75 -30.65
C LEU A 443 -10.78 34.15 -29.27
N LEU A 444 -10.96 34.99 -28.25
CA LEU A 444 -11.27 34.53 -26.89
C LEU A 444 -12.67 33.90 -26.80
N ASP A 445 -13.66 34.45 -27.49
CA ASP A 445 -15.01 33.88 -27.57
C ASP A 445 -15.00 32.52 -28.30
N HIS A 446 -14.14 32.35 -29.31
CA HIS A 446 -13.94 31.08 -30.01
C HIS A 446 -13.30 30.00 -29.13
N ILE A 447 -12.39 30.39 -28.24
CA ILE A 447 -11.80 29.46 -27.26
C ILE A 447 -12.88 29.00 -26.26
N ASN A 448 -13.66 29.95 -25.69
CA ASN A 448 -14.69 29.64 -24.71
C ASN A 448 -15.82 28.74 -25.27
N THR A 449 -16.13 28.84 -26.57
CA THR A 449 -17.18 28.02 -27.22
C THR A 449 -16.72 26.59 -27.51
N LYS A 450 -15.41 26.31 -27.55
CA LYS A 450 -14.87 24.96 -27.72
C LYS A 450 -14.71 24.19 -26.41
N GLY A 451 -14.83 24.84 -25.26
CA GLY A 451 -14.64 24.21 -23.96
C GLY A 451 -13.20 23.73 -23.71
N GLU A 452 -12.22 24.40 -24.33
CA GLU A 452 -10.77 24.16 -24.15
C GLU A 452 -10.16 25.04 -23.05
#